data_AF-A0A183DVD3-F1
#
_entry.id   AF-A0A183DVD3-F1
#
_cell.length_a   1.000
_cell.length_b   1.000
_cell.length_c   1.000
_cell.angle_alpha   90.00
_cell.angle_beta   90.00
_cell.angle_gamma   90.00
#
_symmetry.space_group_name_H-M   'P 1'
#
loop_
_entity.id
_entity.type
_entity.pdbx_description
1 polymer ?
#
loop_
_entity_poly.entity_id
_entity_poly.type
_entity_poly.pdbx_seq_one_letter_code
_entity_poly.pdbx_strand_id
1 'polypeptide(L)'
;MDEKSPVKRRKTEPGMNYDAPFEMLTPSSQLRDMDLVRWLDNKLGDSNELWSGRQAASLLSREMLEELETCFQKLEPHVKLKIVLAIPHLSYRLVTMWRKPLTTLLELAQNDADDWIETVANMYREYPDRQCIIPLPSNSNSYFLKTLEELRKLGR
;
A
#
# COMPACT_ATOMS: atom_id res chain seq x y z
N MET A 1 -28.33 -17.95 -76.10
CA MET A 1 -27.38 -18.10 -74.98
C MET A 1 -27.42 -16.80 -74.18
N ASP A 2 -27.20 -16.91 -72.86
CA ASP A 2 -27.10 -15.82 -71.87
C ASP A 2 -28.39 -15.40 -71.13
N GLU A 3 -28.70 -16.18 -70.09
CA GLU A 3 -29.40 -15.70 -68.89
C GLU A 3 -28.52 -16.02 -67.67
N LYS A 4 -27.81 -15.01 -67.14
CA LYS A 4 -26.97 -15.13 -65.94
C LYS A 4 -27.79 -14.75 -64.71
N SER A 5 -28.16 -15.75 -63.91
CA SER A 5 -28.66 -15.57 -62.54
C SER A 5 -27.55 -15.12 -61.58
N PRO A 6 -27.83 -14.28 -60.57
CA PRO A 6 -26.83 -13.83 -59.60
C PRO A 6 -26.63 -14.88 -58.48
N VAL A 7 -25.38 -15.34 -58.34
CA VAL A 7 -24.95 -16.22 -57.24
C VAL A 7 -24.87 -15.40 -55.94
N LYS A 8 -25.81 -15.63 -55.02
CA LYS A 8 -25.78 -15.10 -53.64
C LYS A 8 -24.55 -15.64 -52.89
N ARG A 9 -23.62 -14.76 -52.54
CA ARG A 9 -22.51 -15.06 -51.61
C ARG A 9 -23.10 -15.37 -50.22
N ARG A 10 -22.95 -16.61 -49.74
CA ARG A 10 -23.23 -16.97 -48.34
C ARG A 10 -22.09 -16.41 -47.47
N LYS A 11 -22.43 -15.60 -46.47
CA LYS A 11 -21.52 -15.24 -45.37
C LYS A 11 -21.34 -16.48 -44.49
N THR A 12 -20.13 -17.03 -44.45
CA THR A 12 -19.70 -17.98 -43.41
C THR A 12 -19.36 -17.20 -42.16
N GLU A 13 -20.18 -17.37 -41.12
CA GLU A 13 -19.86 -16.87 -39.76
C GLU A 13 -18.75 -17.75 -39.16
N PRO A 14 -17.77 -17.16 -38.43
CA PRO A 14 -16.74 -17.94 -37.77
C PRO A 14 -17.38 -18.73 -36.62
N GLY A 15 -17.33 -20.06 -36.73
CA GLY A 15 -17.77 -20.96 -35.66
C GLY A 15 -16.92 -20.74 -34.40
N MET A 16 -17.59 -20.44 -33.29
CA MET A 16 -16.97 -20.42 -31.96
C MET A 16 -16.45 -21.82 -31.66
N ASN A 17 -15.14 -21.95 -31.50
CA ASN A 17 -14.49 -23.19 -31.12
C ASN A 17 -14.65 -23.37 -29.60
N TYR A 18 -15.45 -24.34 -29.18
CA TYR A 18 -15.76 -24.64 -27.78
C TYR A 18 -14.67 -25.49 -27.09
N ASP A 19 -13.63 -25.91 -27.82
CA ASP A 19 -12.55 -26.77 -27.32
C ASP A 19 -11.31 -25.98 -26.86
N ALA A 20 -11.36 -24.64 -26.87
CA ALA A 20 -10.31 -23.82 -26.29
C ALA A 20 -10.44 -23.79 -24.74
N PRO A 21 -9.38 -24.08 -23.97
CA PRO A 21 -9.41 -23.85 -22.52
C PRO A 21 -9.81 -22.41 -22.23
N PHE A 22 -10.83 -22.23 -21.39
CA PHE A 22 -11.25 -20.91 -20.95
C PHE A 22 -10.14 -20.30 -20.10
N GLU A 23 -9.29 -19.47 -20.70
CA GLU A 23 -8.37 -18.63 -19.95
C GLU A 23 -9.21 -17.61 -19.16
N MET A 24 -9.46 -17.91 -17.89
CA MET A 24 -9.89 -16.88 -16.94
C MET A 24 -8.78 -15.84 -16.88
N LEU A 25 -8.98 -14.72 -17.58
CA LEU A 25 -8.26 -13.48 -17.35
C LEU A 25 -8.63 -12.99 -15.94
N THR A 26 -8.03 -13.60 -14.92
CA THR A 26 -8.02 -12.98 -13.59
C THR A 26 -7.44 -11.58 -13.76
N PRO A 27 -8.09 -10.52 -13.28
CA PRO A 27 -7.53 -9.18 -13.34
C PRO A 27 -6.10 -9.22 -12.84
N SER A 28 -5.17 -8.68 -13.63
CA SER A 28 -3.76 -8.63 -13.25
C SER A 28 -3.62 -7.99 -11.87
N SER A 29 -2.65 -8.43 -11.08
CA SER A 29 -2.39 -7.85 -9.74
C SER A 29 -2.28 -6.32 -9.79
N GLN A 30 -1.78 -5.76 -10.89
CA GLN A 30 -1.69 -4.32 -11.13
C GLN A 30 -3.05 -3.60 -11.18
N LEU A 31 -4.10 -4.24 -11.71
CA LEU A 31 -5.45 -3.68 -11.70
C LEU A 31 -6.03 -3.67 -10.29
N ARG A 32 -5.76 -4.74 -9.52
CA ARG A 32 -6.13 -4.84 -8.10
C ARG A 32 -5.41 -3.80 -7.24
N ASP A 33 -4.10 -3.62 -7.46
CA ASP A 33 -3.30 -2.56 -6.82
C ASP A 33 -3.91 -1.18 -7.07
N MET A 34 -4.25 -0.87 -8.33
CA MET A 34 -4.77 0.44 -8.71
C MET A 34 -6.12 0.73 -8.04
N ASP A 35 -7.00 -0.27 -7.95
CA ASP A 35 -8.28 -0.12 -7.27
C ASP A 35 -8.10 0.06 -5.77
N LEU A 36 -7.14 -0.64 -5.15
CA LEU A 36 -6.80 -0.47 -3.74
C LEU A 36 -6.20 0.91 -3.44
N VAL A 37 -5.26 1.39 -4.26
CA VAL A 37 -4.65 2.72 -4.14
C VAL A 37 -5.73 3.80 -4.17
N ARG A 38 -6.60 3.77 -5.21
CA ARG A 38 -7.70 4.73 -5.33
C ARG A 38 -8.67 4.66 -4.16
N TRP A 39 -8.94 3.46 -3.66
CA TRP A 39 -9.81 3.28 -2.51
C TRP A 39 -9.20 3.88 -1.24
N LEU A 40 -7.90 3.67 -1.00
CA LEU A 40 -7.17 4.26 0.13
C LEU A 40 -7.12 5.78 0.04
N ASP A 41 -6.85 6.34 -1.14
CA ASP A 41 -6.87 7.78 -1.36
C ASP A 41 -8.25 8.38 -1.06
N ASN A 42 -9.33 7.70 -1.48
CA ASN A 42 -10.69 8.15 -1.17
C ASN A 42 -11.04 8.08 0.33
N LYS A 43 -10.42 7.15 1.09
CA LYS A 43 -10.71 6.97 2.51
C LYS A 43 -9.81 7.79 3.43
N LEU A 44 -8.55 7.99 3.05
CA LEU A 44 -7.52 8.59 3.88
C LEU A 44 -6.92 9.86 3.27
N GLY A 45 -7.29 10.24 2.06
CA GLY A 45 -6.70 11.35 1.31
C GLY A 45 -7.14 12.75 1.77
N ASP A 46 -8.04 12.87 2.74
CA ASP A 46 -8.39 14.18 3.29
C ASP A 46 -7.20 14.77 4.05
N SER A 47 -6.51 15.72 3.44
CA SER A 47 -5.33 16.39 4.01
C SER A 47 -5.67 17.34 5.16
N ASN A 48 -6.95 17.70 5.36
CA ASN A 48 -7.37 18.48 6.53
C ASN A 48 -7.44 17.62 7.80
N GLU A 49 -7.59 16.30 7.66
CA GLU A 49 -7.64 15.35 8.77
C GLU A 49 -6.31 14.58 8.87
N LEU A 50 -5.24 15.26 9.30
CA LEU A 50 -3.89 14.67 9.39
C LEU A 50 -3.77 13.57 10.47
N TRP A 51 -4.64 13.58 11.49
CA TRP A 51 -4.55 12.72 12.67
C TRP A 51 -5.72 11.73 12.77
N SER A 52 -5.89 10.89 11.74
CA SER A 52 -6.97 9.88 11.69
C SER A 52 -6.50 8.47 12.10
N GLY A 53 -5.52 8.35 12.99
CA GLY A 53 -4.84 7.07 13.30
C GLY A 53 -5.78 5.92 13.72
N ARG A 54 -6.86 6.20 14.47
CA ARG A 54 -7.89 5.19 14.80
C ARG A 54 -8.75 4.79 13.61
N GLN A 55 -9.12 5.76 12.77
CA GLN A 55 -9.90 5.50 11.56
C GLN A 55 -9.06 4.67 10.58
N ALA A 56 -7.82 5.08 10.31
CA ALA A 56 -6.89 4.32 9.48
C ALA A 56 -6.68 2.90 10.03
N ALA A 57 -6.50 2.74 11.35
CA ALA A 57 -6.37 1.41 11.96
C ALA A 57 -7.60 0.51 11.78
N SER A 58 -8.81 1.09 11.73
CA SER A 58 -10.05 0.33 11.49
C SER A 58 -10.19 -0.16 10.04
N LEU A 59 -9.47 0.45 9.10
CA LEU A 59 -9.45 0.02 7.70
C LEU A 59 -8.43 -1.10 7.45
N LEU A 60 -7.42 -1.22 8.30
CA LEU A 60 -6.37 -2.23 8.15
C LEU A 60 -6.93 -3.63 8.43
N SER A 61 -6.80 -4.50 7.43
CA SER A 61 -6.96 -5.95 7.56
C SER A 61 -5.65 -6.64 7.22
N ARG A 62 -5.56 -7.95 7.50
CA ARG A 62 -4.40 -8.74 7.13
C ARG A 62 -4.16 -8.71 5.62
N GLU A 63 -5.23 -8.93 4.86
CA GLU A 63 -5.23 -8.99 3.40
C GLU A 63 -4.78 -7.64 2.83
N MET A 64 -5.26 -6.53 3.41
CA MET A 64 -4.80 -5.19 3.01
C MET A 64 -3.31 -4.99 3.26
N LEU A 65 -2.79 -5.43 4.41
CA LEU A 65 -1.36 -5.33 4.70
C LEU A 65 -0.50 -6.17 3.74
N GLU A 66 -1.02 -7.32 3.29
CA GLU A 66 -0.37 -8.16 2.29
C GLU A 66 -0.39 -7.49 0.90
N GLU A 67 -1.50 -6.88 0.48
CA GLU A 67 -1.58 -6.13 -0.80
C GLU A 67 -0.76 -4.82 -0.78
N LEU A 68 -0.58 -4.21 0.40
CA LEU A 68 0.29 -3.02 0.54
C LEU A 68 1.75 -3.33 0.17
N GLU A 69 2.20 -4.59 0.24
CA GLU A 69 3.56 -4.97 -0.16
C GLU A 69 3.88 -4.57 -1.61
N THR A 70 2.89 -4.63 -2.52
CA THR A 70 3.08 -4.33 -3.96
C THR A 70 2.72 -2.90 -4.35
N CYS A 71 1.86 -2.24 -3.56
CA CYS A 71 1.28 -0.94 -3.94
C CYS A 71 1.59 0.22 -2.99
N PHE A 72 2.19 -0.02 -1.83
CA PHE A 72 2.46 1.03 -0.83
C PHE A 72 3.21 2.22 -1.42
N GLN A 73 4.24 1.98 -2.25
CA GLN A 73 5.05 3.04 -2.86
C GLN A 73 4.29 3.93 -3.84
N LYS A 74 3.13 3.49 -4.35
CA LYS A 74 2.28 4.23 -5.29
C LYS A 74 1.32 5.20 -4.58
N LEU A 75 1.16 5.07 -3.26
CA LEU A 75 0.27 5.92 -2.46
C LEU A 75 0.87 7.32 -2.29
N GLU A 76 -0.01 8.30 -2.08
CA GLU A 76 0.41 9.65 -1.72
C GLU A 76 1.11 9.68 -0.34
N PRO A 77 2.13 10.53 -0.13
CA PRO A 77 2.92 10.54 1.11
C PRO A 77 2.07 10.69 2.38
N HIS A 78 1.04 11.53 2.36
CA HIS A 78 0.16 11.75 3.50
C HIS A 78 -0.72 10.52 3.82
N VAL A 79 -1.11 9.73 2.82
CA VAL A 79 -1.85 8.47 3.01
C VAL A 79 -0.94 7.41 3.61
N LYS A 80 0.28 7.26 3.06
CA LYS A 80 1.31 6.37 3.62
C LYS A 80 1.58 6.69 5.09
N LEU A 81 1.77 7.97 5.42
CA LEU A 81 2.03 8.40 6.80
C LEU A 81 0.88 8.04 7.75
N LYS A 82 -0.38 8.24 7.33
CA LYS A 82 -1.56 7.83 8.12
C LYS A 82 -1.60 6.32 8.36
N ILE A 83 -1.25 5.51 7.36
CA ILE A 83 -1.16 4.05 7.48
C ILE A 83 -0.09 3.66 8.50
N VAL A 84 1.11 4.25 8.44
CA VAL A 84 2.18 3.94 9.40
C VAL A 84 1.79 4.39 10.81
N LEU A 85 1.21 5.59 10.97
CA LEU A 85 0.69 6.10 12.25
C LEU A 85 -0.47 5.28 12.81
N ALA A 86 -1.15 4.47 12.00
CA ALA A 86 -2.21 3.58 12.44
C ALA A 86 -1.71 2.38 13.25
N ILE A 87 -0.44 1.96 13.05
CA ILE A 87 0.10 0.72 13.62
C ILE A 87 -0.05 0.67 15.15
N PRO A 88 0.29 1.73 15.93
CA PRO A 88 0.12 1.70 17.38
C PRO A 88 -1.33 1.69 17.86
N HIS A 89 -2.29 2.00 16.99
CA HIS A 89 -3.72 1.95 17.32
C HIS A 89 -4.32 0.55 17.15
N LEU A 90 -3.58 -0.40 16.58
CA LEU A 90 -3.98 -1.80 16.53
C LEU A 90 -3.92 -2.43 17.92
N SER A 91 -4.87 -3.31 18.23
CA SER A 91 -4.83 -4.07 19.49
C SER A 91 -3.63 -5.04 19.52
N TYR A 92 -3.13 -5.35 20.72
CA TYR A 92 -2.09 -6.35 20.95
C TYR A 92 -2.28 -7.62 20.10
N ARG A 93 -3.52 -8.15 20.11
CA ARG A 93 -3.88 -9.38 19.39
C ARG A 93 -3.63 -9.26 17.88
N LEU A 94 -4.00 -8.12 17.29
CA LEU A 94 -3.83 -7.88 15.85
C LEU A 94 -2.36 -7.68 15.50
N VAL A 95 -1.62 -6.91 16.32
CA VAL A 95 -0.17 -6.71 16.13
C VAL A 95 0.56 -8.05 16.13
N THR A 96 0.25 -8.95 17.07
CA THR A 96 0.86 -10.29 17.11
C THR A 96 0.43 -11.16 15.92
N MET A 97 -0.85 -11.15 15.55
CA MET A 97 -1.36 -11.99 14.46
C MET A 97 -0.85 -11.55 13.08
N TRP A 98 -0.65 -10.25 12.89
CA TRP A 98 -0.23 -9.63 11.63
C TRP A 98 1.24 -9.20 11.68
N ARG A 99 2.03 -9.78 12.59
CA ARG A 99 3.44 -9.43 12.81
C ARG A 99 4.23 -9.35 11.50
N LYS A 100 4.20 -10.42 10.69
CA LYS A 100 4.97 -10.50 9.44
C LYS A 100 4.60 -9.37 8.46
N PRO A 101 3.34 -9.20 8.02
CA PRO A 101 3.01 -8.14 7.08
C PRO A 101 3.19 -6.73 7.66
N LEU A 102 3.04 -6.53 8.98
CA LEU A 102 3.38 -5.26 9.64
C LEU A 102 4.88 -4.96 9.59
N THR A 103 5.73 -5.96 9.82
CA THR A 103 7.19 -5.82 9.66
C THR A 103 7.55 -5.43 8.22
N THR A 104 6.98 -6.11 7.22
CA THR A 104 7.21 -5.80 5.80
C THR A 104 6.78 -4.39 5.43
N LEU A 105 5.61 -3.94 5.90
CA LEU A 105 5.15 -2.56 5.72
C LEU A 105 6.14 -1.54 6.32
N LEU A 106 6.64 -1.80 7.53
CA LEU A 106 7.62 -0.93 8.20
C LEU A 106 8.98 -0.93 7.48
N GLU A 107 9.41 -2.04 6.89
CA GLU A 107 10.61 -2.11 6.07
C GLU A 107 10.47 -1.27 4.79
N LEU A 108 9.30 -1.34 4.12
CA LEU A 108 9.01 -0.49 2.96
C LEU A 108 9.01 1.00 3.33
N ALA A 109 8.38 1.36 4.45
CA ALA A 109 8.29 2.73 4.92
C ALA A 109 9.63 3.30 5.43
N GLN A 110 10.51 2.47 5.98
CA GLN A 110 11.88 2.87 6.34
C GLN A 110 12.76 3.24 5.14
N ASN A 111 12.40 2.78 3.94
CA ASN A 111 13.10 3.10 2.69
C ASN A 111 12.30 4.09 1.83
N ASP A 112 11.30 4.77 2.40
CA ASP A 112 10.53 5.77 1.68
C ASP A 112 11.35 7.04 1.42
N ALA A 113 11.00 7.78 0.37
CA ALA A 113 11.69 9.02 0.01
C ALA A 113 11.25 10.21 0.88
N ASP A 114 10.10 10.11 1.55
CA ASP A 114 9.61 11.14 2.47
C ASP A 114 10.22 10.95 3.88
N ASP A 115 10.93 11.98 4.34
CA ASP A 115 11.65 11.97 5.63
C ASP A 115 10.74 11.68 6.84
N TRP A 116 9.47 12.09 6.81
CA TRP A 116 8.53 11.84 7.91
C TRP A 116 8.11 10.38 7.95
N ILE A 117 7.86 9.78 6.79
CA ILE A 117 7.54 8.35 6.69
C ILE A 117 8.73 7.51 7.17
N GLU A 118 9.94 7.79 6.67
CA GLU A 118 11.17 7.12 7.11
C GLU A 118 11.33 7.24 8.64
N THR A 119 11.17 8.45 9.18
CA THR A 119 11.39 8.72 10.60
C THR A 119 10.39 7.96 11.48
N VAL A 120 9.09 8.01 11.16
CA VAL A 120 8.06 7.32 11.95
C VAL A 120 8.22 5.80 11.84
N ALA A 121 8.50 5.28 10.65
CA ALA A 121 8.74 3.85 10.45
C ALA A 121 9.96 3.37 11.24
N ASN A 122 11.04 4.15 11.25
CA ASN A 122 12.21 3.88 12.09
C ASN A 122 11.84 3.87 13.57
N MET A 123 10.99 4.78 14.03
CA MET A 123 10.53 4.78 15.43
C MET A 123 9.71 3.53 15.78
N TYR A 124 8.98 2.97 14.82
CA TYR A 124 8.11 1.80 15.01
C TYR A 124 8.78 0.46 14.66
N ARG A 125 10.07 0.44 14.30
CA ARG A 125 10.78 -0.76 13.84
C ARG A 125 10.65 -1.99 14.76
N GLU A 126 10.62 -1.80 16.08
CA GLU A 126 10.45 -2.89 17.06
C GLU A 126 9.01 -3.04 17.55
N TYR A 127 8.05 -2.26 17.02
CA TYR A 127 6.67 -2.27 17.50
C TYR A 127 5.97 -3.62 17.26
N PRO A 128 6.11 -4.29 16.10
CA PRO A 128 5.52 -5.63 15.90
C PRO A 128 6.05 -6.70 16.87
N ASP A 129 7.29 -6.54 17.36
CA ASP A 129 7.98 -7.51 18.20
C ASP A 129 7.86 -7.25 19.69
N ARG A 130 8.01 -5.98 20.09
CA ARG A 130 8.14 -5.55 21.48
C ARG A 130 7.05 -4.58 21.93
N GLN A 131 6.27 -4.05 20.99
CA GLN A 131 5.25 -3.03 21.23
C GLN A 131 5.81 -1.79 21.93
N CYS A 132 7.04 -1.43 21.56
CA CYS A 132 7.69 -0.22 22.01
C CYS A 132 8.01 0.68 20.83
N ILE A 133 7.94 1.99 21.08
CA ILE A 133 8.40 3.02 20.16
C ILE A 133 9.84 3.34 20.53
N ILE A 134 10.75 3.27 19.57
CA ILE A 134 12.16 3.61 19.78
C ILE A 134 12.42 4.98 19.16
N PRO A 135 12.47 6.06 19.95
CA PRO A 135 12.51 7.42 19.44
C PRO A 135 13.85 7.80 18.79
N LEU A 136 14.86 6.95 18.90
CA LEU A 136 16.17 7.15 18.30
C LEU A 136 16.23 6.43 16.94
N PRO A 137 16.42 7.16 15.83
CA PRO A 137 16.65 6.57 14.51
C PRO A 137 17.89 5.67 14.51
N SER A 138 17.87 4.62 13.71
CA SER A 138 19.04 3.79 13.42
C SER A 138 20.03 4.51 12.49
N ASN A 139 19.52 5.35 11.59
CA ASN A 139 20.29 6.13 10.62
C ASN A 139 20.94 7.36 11.27
N SER A 140 22.26 7.33 11.43
CA SER A 140 23.08 8.41 12.00
C SER A 140 23.03 9.71 11.21
N ASN A 141 22.63 9.68 9.94
CA ASN A 141 22.53 10.84 9.06
C ASN A 141 21.10 11.41 8.95
N SER A 142 20.13 10.83 9.68
CA SER A 142 18.74 11.29 9.67
C SER A 142 18.61 12.74 10.12
N TYR A 143 17.67 13.47 9.52
CA TYR A 143 17.37 14.86 9.91
C TYR A 143 16.97 14.97 11.38
N PHE A 144 16.23 13.99 11.90
CA PHE A 144 15.86 13.92 13.31
C PHE A 144 17.07 14.00 14.25
N LEU A 145 18.13 13.19 14.02
CA LEU A 145 19.33 13.21 14.86
C LEU A 145 20.10 14.52 14.73
N LYS A 146 20.18 15.09 13.51
CA LYS A 146 20.80 16.40 13.29
C LYS A 146 20.09 17.48 14.09
N THR A 147 18.76 17.54 14.01
CA THR A 147 17.95 18.49 14.80
C THR A 147 18.10 18.26 16.30
N LEU A 148 18.13 17.01 16.76
CA LEU A 148 18.32 16.68 18.17
C LEU A 148 19.67 17.18 18.69
N GLU A 149 20.76 17.02 17.94
CA GLU A 149 22.07 17.52 18.35
C GLU A 149 22.13 19.06 18.37
N GLU A 150 21.48 19.74 17.42
CA GLU A 150 21.36 21.21 17.46
C GLU A 150 20.58 21.67 18.69
N LEU A 151 19.45 21.04 19.02
CA LEU A 151 18.69 21.34 20.23
C LEU A 151 19.51 21.11 21.50
N ARG A 152 20.34 20.06 21.52
CA ARG A 152 21.22 19.75 22.66
C ARG A 152 22.29 20.82 22.88
N LYS A 153 22.72 21.52 21.82
CA LYS A 153 23.63 22.66 21.92
C LYS A 153 22.95 23.89 22.52
N LEU A 154 21.66 24.10 22.25
CA LEU A 154 20.87 25.23 22.78
C LEU A 154 20.54 25.09 24.27
N GLY A 155 20.43 23.85 24.77
CA GLY A 155 20.15 23.56 26.18
C GLY A 155 21.39 23.61 27.09
N ARG A 156 22.52 24.12 26.61
CA ARG A 156 23.76 24.33 27.39
C ARG A 156 24.01 25.81 27.62
#